data_AF-A0A964YPW4-F1
#
_entry.id   AF-A0A964YPW4-F1
#
_cell.length_a   1.000
_cell.length_b   1.000
_cell.length_c   1.000
_cell.angle_alpha   90.00
_cell.angle_beta   90.00
_cell.angle_gamma   90.00
#
_symmetry.space_group_name_H-M   'P 1'
#
loop_
_entity.id
_entity.type
_entity.pdbx_description
1 polymer ?
#
loop_
_entity_poly.entity_id
_entity_poly.type
_entity_poly.pdbx_seq_one_letter_code
_entity_poly.pdbx_strand_id
1 'polypeptide(L)'
;MSRVTKKQLKSAGFIVPRNLRSGAELQRAEQECNKKASLGSKYEVKATGTGRPKISQTTYDVWFHHVRSRLLDIDNYDCKDLLDGLVRIGILPDDNPGVVRSVFHTHQKGKINKTYIRVIKEETL
;
A
#
# COMPACT_ATOMS: atom_id res chain seq x y z
N MET A 1 36.12 -8.57 1.13
CA MET A 1 34.74 -8.03 1.14
C MET A 1 34.79 -6.53 1.30
N SER A 2 34.35 -5.77 0.30
CA SER A 2 34.38 -4.30 0.31
C SER A 2 33.36 -3.77 1.33
N ARG A 3 33.78 -2.91 2.27
CA ARG A 3 32.90 -2.35 3.30
C ARG A 3 32.12 -1.16 2.71
N VAL A 4 30.81 -1.32 2.54
CA VAL A 4 29.91 -0.23 2.13
C VAL A 4 29.90 0.85 3.21
N THR A 5 30.15 2.09 2.81
CA THR A 5 30.25 3.22 3.75
C THR A 5 28.89 3.89 3.97
N LYS A 6 28.68 4.51 5.14
CA LYS A 6 27.47 5.31 5.43
C LYS A 6 27.20 6.39 4.37
N LYS A 7 28.26 6.88 3.72
CA LYS A 7 28.17 7.86 2.62
C LYS A 7 27.49 7.26 1.38
N GLN A 8 27.84 6.02 1.02
CA GLN A 8 27.24 5.30 -0.11
C GLN A 8 25.77 4.95 0.11
N LEU A 9 25.39 4.56 1.34
CA LEU A 9 23.99 4.29 1.69
C LEU A 9 23.11 5.56 1.64
N LYS A 10 23.64 6.69 2.12
CA LYS A 10 22.93 7.98 2.04
C LYS A 10 22.78 8.48 0.60
N SER A 11 23.79 8.31 -0.25
CA SER A 11 23.69 8.69 -1.67
C SER A 11 22.69 7.83 -2.44
N ALA A 12 22.41 6.61 -1.97
CA ALA A 12 21.38 5.74 -2.52
C ALA A 12 19.97 5.99 -1.95
N GLY A 13 19.78 7.02 -1.11
CA GLY A 13 18.47 7.42 -0.60
C GLY A 13 18.00 6.68 0.67
N PHE A 14 18.85 5.88 1.30
CA PHE A 14 18.49 5.17 2.53
C PHE A 14 18.57 6.07 3.78
N ILE A 15 17.52 6.03 4.61
CA ILE A 15 17.50 6.69 5.92
C ILE A 15 18.31 5.83 6.90
N VAL A 16 19.55 6.24 7.16
CA VAL A 16 20.44 5.55 8.10
C VAL A 16 20.26 6.15 9.50
N PRO A 17 19.75 5.40 10.50
CA PRO A 17 19.63 5.90 11.87
C PRO A 17 21.00 6.28 12.44
N ARG A 18 21.06 7.40 13.18
CA ARG A 18 22.31 8.00 13.68
C ARG A 18 23.13 7.06 14.59
N ASN A 19 22.51 6.02 15.14
CA ASN A 19 23.09 5.15 16.19
C ASN A 19 23.66 3.80 15.71
N LEU A 20 23.82 3.55 14.40
CA LEU A 20 24.49 2.34 13.91
C LEU A 20 26.00 2.39 14.22
N ARG A 21 26.47 1.56 15.16
CA ARG A 21 27.82 1.62 15.75
C ARG A 21 28.76 0.52 15.25
N SER A 22 28.30 -0.49 14.51
CA SER A 22 29.20 -1.53 13.97
C SER A 22 28.91 -1.91 12.51
N GLY A 23 29.95 -2.38 11.80
CA GLY A 23 29.84 -2.82 10.39
C GLY A 23 28.89 -4.02 10.19
N ALA A 24 28.69 -4.83 11.23
CA ALA A 24 27.76 -5.97 11.19
C ALA A 24 26.29 -5.52 11.21
N GLU A 25 25.96 -4.46 11.94
CA GLU A 25 24.60 -3.89 11.95
C GLU A 25 24.24 -3.23 10.62
N LEU A 26 25.22 -2.60 9.96
CA LEU A 26 25.05 -2.05 8.62
C LEU A 26 24.76 -3.14 7.59
N GLN A 27 25.49 -4.26 7.65
CA GLN A 27 25.24 -5.41 6.77
C GLN A 27 23.89 -6.06 7.03
N ARG A 28 23.43 -6.15 8.28
CA ARG A 28 22.08 -6.63 8.61
C ARG A 28 21.00 -5.70 8.11
N ALA A 29 21.16 -4.39 8.27
CA ALA A 29 20.22 -3.39 7.75
C ALA A 29 20.16 -3.42 6.21
N GLU A 30 21.30 -3.59 5.55
CA GLU A 30 21.39 -3.73 4.09
C GLU A 30 20.73 -5.04 3.61
N GLN A 31 20.94 -6.15 4.31
CA GLN A 31 20.28 -7.43 4.02
C GLN A 31 18.77 -7.36 4.27
N GLU A 32 18.31 -6.74 5.36
CA GLU A 32 16.88 -6.54 5.60
C GLU A 32 16.25 -5.61 4.57
N CYS A 33 16.96 -4.58 4.14
CA CYS A 33 16.48 -3.66 3.12
C CYS A 33 16.40 -4.34 1.74
N ASN A 34 17.43 -5.10 1.37
CA ASN A 34 17.42 -5.91 0.15
C ASN A 34 16.37 -7.02 0.20
N LYS A 35 16.14 -7.63 1.38
CA LYS A 35 15.08 -8.62 1.59
C LYS A 35 13.70 -7.97 1.44
N LYS A 36 13.49 -6.77 1.99
CA LYS A 36 12.25 -5.98 1.83
C LYS A 36 12.03 -5.51 0.39
N ALA A 37 13.10 -5.14 -0.33
CA ALA A 37 13.04 -4.80 -1.75
C ALA A 37 12.76 -6.04 -2.63
N SER A 38 13.29 -7.20 -2.27
CA SER A 38 13.02 -8.47 -2.96
C SER A 38 11.62 -9.03 -2.68
N LEU A 39 10.99 -8.64 -1.56
CA LEU A 39 9.65 -9.06 -1.15
C LEU A 39 8.51 -8.31 -1.87
N GLY A 40 8.81 -7.64 -2.99
CA GLY A 40 7.77 -7.24 -3.93
C GLY A 40 6.94 -6.05 -3.48
N SER A 41 7.59 -4.94 -3.13
CA SER A 41 6.92 -3.64 -3.26
C SER A 41 6.62 -3.45 -4.75
N LYS A 42 5.35 -3.63 -5.15
CA LYS A 42 4.79 -3.41 -6.49
C LYS A 42 4.85 -1.93 -6.93
N TYR A 43 6.01 -1.29 -6.80
CA TYR A 43 6.22 0.08 -7.24
C TYR A 43 7.21 0.05 -8.40
N GLU A 44 6.72 0.42 -9.58
CA GLU A 44 7.56 0.57 -10.77
C GLU A 44 8.41 1.84 -10.59
N VAL A 45 9.69 1.65 -10.24
CA VAL A 45 10.62 2.78 -10.10
C VAL A 45 11.17 3.14 -11.47
N LYS A 46 10.58 4.14 -12.12
CA LYS A 46 11.14 4.71 -13.36
C LYS A 46 12.20 5.75 -13.00
N ALA A 47 13.44 5.48 -13.40
CA ALA A 47 14.56 6.40 -13.22
C ALA A 47 14.41 7.58 -14.20
N THR A 48 14.12 8.76 -13.69
CA THR A 48 14.29 10.01 -14.44
C THR A 48 15.65 10.61 -14.14
N GLY A 49 16.22 11.36 -15.09
CA GLY A 49 17.61 11.88 -15.07
C GLY A 49 17.98 12.79 -13.88
N THR A 50 17.02 13.11 -13.01
CA THR A 50 17.25 13.62 -11.66
C THR A 50 17.10 12.44 -10.72
N GLY A 51 18.18 11.90 -10.14
CA GLY A 51 18.21 10.62 -9.39
C GLY A 51 17.33 10.47 -8.13
N ARG A 52 16.14 11.07 -8.08
CA ARG A 52 15.05 10.79 -7.14
C ARG A 52 14.02 9.91 -7.86
N PRO A 53 13.74 8.69 -7.37
CA PRO A 53 12.68 7.87 -7.93
C PRO A 53 11.33 8.59 -7.75
N LYS A 54 10.63 8.87 -8.85
CA LYS A 54 9.25 9.37 -8.79
C LYS A 54 8.35 8.16 -8.59
N ILE A 55 7.89 7.94 -7.35
CA ILE A 55 6.90 6.91 -7.05
C ILE A 55 5.60 7.40 -7.68
N SER A 56 5.15 6.82 -8.79
CA SER A 56 3.79 7.05 -9.28
C SER A 56 2.84 6.41 -8.27
N GLN A 57 2.37 7.19 -7.30
CA GLN A 57 1.39 6.73 -6.33
C GLN A 57 0.04 6.65 -7.03
N THR A 58 -0.27 5.47 -7.58
CA THR A 58 -1.64 5.12 -7.93
C THR A 58 -2.39 4.91 -6.63
N THR A 59 -3.45 5.69 -6.42
CA THR A 59 -4.32 5.55 -5.26
C THR A 59 -5.71 5.14 -5.71
N TYR A 60 -6.45 4.50 -4.81
CA TYR A 60 -7.78 3.97 -5.06
C TYR A 60 -8.76 4.51 -4.02
N ASP A 61 -9.91 4.95 -4.49
CA ASP A 61 -11.07 5.22 -3.65
C ASP A 61 -12.10 4.11 -3.85
N VAL A 62 -12.55 3.53 -2.74
CA VAL A 62 -13.45 2.39 -2.76
C VAL A 62 -14.78 2.80 -2.15
N TRP A 63 -15.86 2.57 -2.88
CA TRP A 63 -17.22 2.89 -2.47
C TRP A 63 -18.04 1.62 -2.38
N PHE A 64 -18.57 1.36 -1.19
CA PHE A 64 -19.47 0.26 -0.92
C PHE A 64 -20.89 0.80 -0.69
N HIS A 65 -21.82 0.39 -1.54
CA HIS A 65 -23.23 0.68 -1.38
C HIS A 65 -24.00 -0.61 -1.08
N HIS A 66 -24.51 -0.72 0.14
CA HIS A 66 -25.19 -1.92 0.62
C HIS A 66 -26.70 -1.74 0.57
N VAL A 67 -27.39 -2.61 -0.16
CA VAL A 67 -28.84 -2.73 -0.13
C VAL A 67 -29.20 -3.94 0.72
N ARG A 68 -29.92 -3.74 1.82
CA ARG A 68 -30.24 -4.83 2.77
C ARG A 68 -31.71 -4.80 3.18
N SER A 69 -32.27 -5.99 3.47
CA SER A 69 -33.65 -6.13 3.96
C SER A 69 -33.85 -5.56 5.37
N ARG A 70 -32.80 -5.61 6.19
CA ARG A 70 -32.71 -4.97 7.50
C ARG A 70 -31.57 -3.97 7.48
N LEU A 71 -31.78 -2.81 8.11
CA LEU A 71 -30.69 -1.89 8.38
C LEU A 71 -29.86 -2.55 9.49
N LEU A 72 -28.65 -2.95 9.14
CA LEU A 72 -27.64 -3.36 10.10
C LEU A 72 -26.98 -2.11 10.67
N ASP A 73 -26.53 -2.20 11.92
CA ASP A 73 -25.63 -1.21 12.49
C ASP A 73 -24.39 -1.11 11.60
N ILE A 74 -23.94 0.13 11.37
CA ILE A 74 -22.81 0.45 10.48
C ILE A 74 -21.54 -0.33 10.85
N ASP A 75 -21.40 -0.71 12.12
CA ASP A 75 -20.26 -1.45 12.65
C ASP A 75 -20.27 -2.95 12.29
N ASN A 76 -21.37 -3.48 11.72
CA ASN A 76 -21.48 -4.89 11.36
C ASN A 76 -21.23 -5.17 9.86
N TYR A 77 -20.66 -4.20 9.14
CA TYR A 77 -20.09 -4.45 7.82
C TYR A 77 -18.64 -4.87 8.01
N ASP A 78 -18.33 -6.13 7.70
CA ASP A 78 -16.95 -6.62 7.68
C ASP A 78 -16.23 -6.08 6.43
N CYS A 79 -15.95 -4.77 6.45
CA CYS A 79 -15.34 -4.04 5.34
C CYS A 79 -13.94 -4.56 5.04
N LYS A 80 -13.29 -5.12 6.06
CA LYS A 80 -12.01 -5.79 5.92
C LYS A 80 -12.12 -6.99 4.99
N ASP A 81 -13.10 -7.86 5.20
CA ASP A 81 -13.32 -9.02 4.33
C ASP A 81 -13.64 -8.63 2.88
N LEU A 82 -14.35 -7.51 2.69
CA LEU A 82 -14.63 -6.99 1.36
C LEU A 82 -13.37 -6.47 0.66
N LEU A 83 -12.53 -5.70 1.36
CA LEU A 83 -11.27 -5.21 0.82
C LEU A 83 -10.29 -6.36 0.55
N ASP A 84 -10.14 -7.29 1.48
CA ASP A 84 -9.34 -8.50 1.32
C ASP A 84 -9.84 -9.32 0.12
N GLY A 85 -11.16 -9.41 -0.05
CA GLY A 85 -11.80 -10.01 -1.21
C GLY A 85 -11.40 -9.34 -2.52
N LEU A 86 -11.41 -8.00 -2.58
CA LEU A 86 -11.01 -7.21 -3.75
C LEU A 86 -9.52 -7.38 -4.10
N VAL A 87 -8.66 -7.49 -3.09
CA VAL A 87 -7.23 -7.78 -3.29
C VAL A 87 -7.05 -9.21 -3.78
N ARG A 88 -7.74 -10.18 -3.19
CA ARG A 88 -7.64 -11.60 -3.55
C ARG A 88 -8.05 -11.88 -4.99
N ILE A 89 -9.07 -11.19 -5.51
CA ILE A 89 -9.50 -11.30 -6.92
C ILE A 89 -8.67 -10.43 -7.87
N GLY A 90 -7.71 -9.65 -7.36
CA GLY A 90 -6.80 -8.84 -8.15
C GLY A 90 -7.39 -7.52 -8.67
N ILE A 91 -8.52 -7.05 -8.15
CA ILE A 91 -9.04 -5.70 -8.48
C ILE A 91 -8.18 -4.62 -7.83
N LEU A 92 -7.81 -4.84 -6.56
CA LEU A 92 -6.89 -3.97 -5.84
C LEU A 92 -5.50 -4.64 -5.74
N PRO A 93 -4.41 -3.87 -5.85
CA PRO A 93 -3.07 -4.43 -5.73
C PRO A 93 -2.66 -4.72 -4.28
N ASP A 94 -3.21 -3.98 -3.31
CA ASP A 94 -2.99 -4.07 -1.85
C ASP A 94 -4.13 -3.31 -1.12
N ASP A 95 -4.39 -3.60 0.16
CA ASP A 95 -5.40 -2.92 1.00
C ASP A 95 -4.78 -1.84 1.93
N ASN A 96 -3.47 -1.65 1.83
CA ASN A 96 -2.75 -0.71 2.68
C ASN A 96 -3.19 0.76 2.47
N PRO A 97 -3.03 1.65 3.47
CA PRO A 97 -3.41 3.07 3.37
C PRO A 97 -2.64 3.88 2.32
N GLY A 98 -1.53 3.35 1.80
CA GLY A 98 -0.77 3.98 0.71
C GLY A 98 -1.34 3.70 -0.68
N VAL A 99 -2.21 2.68 -0.80
CA VAL A 99 -2.88 2.27 -2.02
C VAL A 99 -4.36 2.66 -1.95
N VAL A 100 -5.05 2.33 -0.86
CA VAL A 100 -6.44 2.70 -0.64
C VAL A 100 -6.47 4.01 0.14
N ARG A 101 -6.81 5.10 -0.56
CA ARG A 101 -6.82 6.44 0.03
C ARG A 101 -8.05 6.66 0.89
N SER A 102 -9.21 6.25 0.41
CA SER A 102 -10.47 6.44 1.11
C SER A 102 -11.45 5.31 0.83
N VAL A 103 -12.24 5.00 1.86
CA VAL A 103 -13.30 3.99 1.79
C VAL A 103 -14.61 4.63 2.22
N PHE A 104 -15.60 4.60 1.35
CA PHE A 104 -16.91 5.19 1.59
C PHE A 104 -17.97 4.09 1.71
N HIS A 105 -18.83 4.24 2.70
CA HIS A 105 -19.93 3.30 2.95
C HIS A 105 -21.25 4.04 2.93
N THR A 106 -22.19 3.47 2.18
CA THR A 106 -23.58 3.90 2.21
C THR A 106 -24.47 2.67 2.31
N HIS A 107 -25.60 2.81 2.99
CA HIS A 107 -26.58 1.74 3.06
C HIS A 107 -27.96 2.23 2.63
N GLN A 108 -28.79 1.31 2.17
CA GLN A 108 -30.19 1.56 1.86
C GLN A 108 -31.02 0.34 2.24
N LYS A 109 -32.20 0.57 2.82
CA LYS A 109 -33.18 -0.49 3.03
C LYS A 109 -33.78 -0.90 1.68
N GLY A 110 -33.68 -2.17 1.32
CA GLY A 110 -34.24 -2.72 0.10
C GLY A 110 -34.68 -4.16 0.27
N LYS A 111 -35.56 -4.64 -0.61
CA LYS A 111 -36.13 -5.99 -0.49
C LYS A 111 -35.10 -7.11 -0.73
N ILE A 112 -34.06 -6.82 -1.52
CA ILE A 112 -33.04 -7.80 -1.91
C ILE A 112 -31.70 -7.38 -1.32
N ASN A 113 -31.00 -8.34 -0.72
CA ASN A 113 -29.65 -8.15 -0.24
C ASN A 113 -28.67 -8.07 -1.42
N LYS A 114 -28.10 -6.89 -1.66
CA LYS A 114 -27.07 -6.65 -2.69
C LYS A 114 -26.00 -5.72 -2.16
N THR A 115 -24.80 -5.79 -2.73
CA THR A 115 -23.72 -4.83 -2.47
C THR A 115 -23.13 -4.43 -3.80
N TYR A 116 -23.10 -3.12 -4.03
CA TYR A 116 -22.47 -2.53 -5.20
C TYR A 116 -21.12 -1.98 -4.75
N ILE A 117 -20.08 -2.33 -5.51
CA ILE A 117 -18.72 -1.91 -5.25
C ILE A 117 -18.28 -1.06 -6.42
N ARG A 118 -17.84 0.17 -6.13
CA ARG A 118 -17.24 1.05 -7.12
C ARG A 118 -15.81 1.36 -6.68
N VAL A 119 -14.86 1.05 -7.55
CA VAL A 119 -13.44 1.32 -7.33
C VAL A 119 -13.02 2.38 -8.34
N ILE A 120 -12.50 3.51 -7.84
CA ILE A 120 -12.02 4.62 -8.66
C ILE A 120 -10.50 4.64 -8.53
N LYS A 121 -9.80 4.53 -9.66
CA LYS A 121 -8.35 4.63 -9.74
C LYS A 121 -7.97 6.09 -9.97
N GLU A 122 -7.16 6.65 -9.10
CA GLU A 122 -6.56 7.97 -9.29
C GLU A 122 -5.04 7.84 -9.50
N GLU A 123 -4.59 8.40 -10.62
CA GLU A 123 -3.19 8.47 -10.98
C GLU A 123 -2.68 9.89 -10.71
N THR A 124 -1.77 10.02 -9.76
CA THR A 124 -1.12 11.31 -9.48
C THR A 124 0.08 11.44 -10.40
N LEU A 125 0.05 12.41 -11.32
CA LEU A 125 1.08 12.63 -12.37
C LEU A 125 2.37 13.27 -11.84
#